data_AF-A0A662V7M3-F1
#
_entry.id   AF-A0A662V7M3-F1
#
_cell.length_a   1.000
_cell.length_b   1.000
_cell.length_c   1.000
_cell.angle_alpha   90.00
_cell.angle_beta   90.00
_cell.angle_gamma   90.00
#
_symmetry.space_group_name_H-M   'P 1'
#
loop_
_entity.id
_entity.type
_entity.pdbx_description
1 polymer ?
#
loop_
_entity_poly.entity_id
_entity_poly.type
_entity_poly.pdbx_seq_one_letter_code
_entity_poly.pdbx_strand_id
1 'polypeptide(L)'
;MSKGTPPELESYITFCKASLGRGLRGVYVVDLNAVSIAGMWRKVNAHFVLVMRGGSLLDNYVTWFRGRVLAFLFLMGTVNGGSRVEVPRKGASISITRPFLRRGVKISVEPRGFRNEMFSRHVIGALNSAMITRLQNLFMGRGEARLSFVKVMLGRAGPRSVEVRIASMLEKAPFTSALIDLFLQLREVVERFFMSRIKQQRPRSYVEYLELWPE
;
A
#
# COMPACT_ATOMS: atom_id res chain seq x y z
N MET A 1 0.68 2.72 -36.05
CA MET A 1 0.49 3.89 -35.16
C MET A 1 1.07 3.53 -33.81
N SER A 2 2.11 4.24 -33.36
CA SER A 2 2.61 4.13 -32.00
C SER A 2 1.42 4.36 -31.05
N LYS A 3 1.00 3.32 -30.33
CA LYS A 3 -0.08 3.48 -29.35
C LYS A 3 0.47 4.42 -28.27
N GLY A 4 0.06 5.69 -28.33
CA GLY A 4 0.44 6.70 -27.36
C GLY A 4 0.10 6.25 -25.94
N THR A 5 0.69 6.92 -24.97
CA THR A 5 0.45 6.70 -23.55
C THR A 5 -1.06 6.76 -23.24
N PRO A 6 -1.64 5.79 -22.52
CA PRO A 6 -3.03 5.86 -22.08
C PRO A 6 -3.27 7.14 -21.27
N PRO A 7 -4.36 7.90 -21.54
CA PRO A 7 -4.65 9.16 -20.84
C PRO A 7 -4.84 8.97 -19.31
N GLU A 8 -5.15 7.76 -18.88
CA GLU A 8 -5.20 7.38 -17.46
C GLU A 8 -3.85 7.55 -16.76
N LEU A 9 -2.72 7.36 -17.46
CA LEU A 9 -1.39 7.54 -16.89
C LEU A 9 -1.12 9.01 -16.55
N GLU A 10 -1.35 9.91 -17.51
CA GLU A 10 -1.17 11.35 -17.30
C GLU A 10 -2.10 11.88 -16.22
N SER A 11 -3.36 11.42 -16.23
CA SER A 11 -4.34 11.76 -15.21
C SER A 11 -3.88 11.30 -13.82
N TYR A 12 -3.33 10.09 -13.71
CA TYR A 12 -2.79 9.55 -12.47
C TYR A 12 -1.59 10.34 -11.96
N ILE A 13 -0.61 10.63 -12.82
CA ILE A 13 0.58 11.40 -12.45
C ILE A 13 0.19 12.81 -12.02
N THR A 14 -0.69 13.47 -12.77
CA THR A 14 -1.22 14.81 -12.45
C THR A 14 -1.91 14.80 -11.09
N PHE A 15 -2.71 13.79 -10.82
CA PHE A 15 -3.38 13.62 -9.55
C PHE A 15 -2.40 13.36 -8.39
N CYS A 16 -1.36 12.54 -8.58
CA CYS A 16 -0.30 12.34 -7.60
C CYS A 16 0.46 13.64 -7.32
N LYS A 17 0.78 14.44 -8.35
CA LYS A 17 1.38 15.76 -8.21
C LYS A 17 0.51 16.70 -7.38
N ALA A 18 -0.78 16.79 -7.70
CA ALA A 18 -1.71 17.66 -7.00
C ALA A 18 -1.91 17.24 -5.53
N SER A 19 -2.02 15.93 -5.27
CA SER A 19 -2.30 15.40 -3.95
C SER A 19 -1.08 15.42 -3.04
N LEU A 20 0.11 15.08 -3.56
CA LEU A 20 1.32 14.96 -2.74
C LEU A 20 2.22 16.18 -2.76
N GLY A 21 1.99 17.09 -3.72
CA GLY A 21 2.78 18.29 -3.92
C GLY A 21 4.28 17.99 -3.90
N ARG A 22 5.02 18.80 -3.15
CA ARG A 22 6.48 18.68 -2.98
C ARG A 22 6.90 17.46 -2.14
N GLY A 23 5.98 16.77 -1.48
CA GLY A 23 6.29 15.55 -0.72
C GLY A 23 6.66 14.37 -1.62
N LEU A 24 6.16 14.37 -2.87
CA LEU A 24 6.57 13.44 -3.93
C LEU A 24 7.86 13.94 -4.58
N ARG A 25 8.83 13.07 -4.81
CA ARG A 25 10.06 13.35 -5.58
C ARG A 25 9.91 12.92 -7.02
N GLY A 26 9.43 11.70 -7.23
CA GLY A 26 9.28 11.12 -8.55
C GLY A 26 8.44 9.87 -8.56
N VAL A 27 8.22 9.33 -9.76
CA VAL A 27 7.39 8.14 -9.98
C VAL A 27 8.14 7.19 -10.91
N TYR A 28 8.35 5.95 -10.48
CA TYR A 28 8.70 4.88 -11.39
C TYR A 28 7.43 4.30 -11.99
N VAL A 29 7.33 4.31 -13.31
CA VAL A 29 6.34 3.54 -14.07
C VAL A 29 6.92 2.16 -14.30
N VAL A 30 6.51 1.16 -13.53
CA VAL A 30 7.12 -0.17 -13.55
C VAL A 30 6.53 -1.05 -14.64
N ASP A 31 5.20 -1.03 -14.78
CA ASP A 31 4.48 -1.81 -15.77
C ASP A 31 3.23 -1.05 -16.21
N LEU A 32 2.88 -1.16 -17.49
CA LEU A 32 1.73 -0.51 -18.10
C LEU A 32 1.14 -1.42 -19.19
N ASN A 33 0.02 -2.05 -18.85
CA ASN A 33 -0.66 -3.02 -19.69
C ASN A 33 -2.06 -2.52 -20.04
N ALA A 34 -2.28 -2.22 -21.32
CA ALA A 34 -3.54 -1.64 -21.80
C ALA A 34 -4.17 -2.46 -22.92
N VAL A 35 -5.48 -2.69 -22.80
CA VAL A 35 -6.31 -3.38 -23.80
C VAL A 35 -7.18 -2.34 -24.51
N SER A 36 -7.04 -2.25 -25.83
CA SER A 36 -7.82 -1.35 -26.69
C SER A 36 -8.83 -2.15 -27.54
N ILE A 37 -10.09 -1.72 -27.60
CA ILE A 37 -11.10 -2.28 -28.53
C ILE A 37 -11.63 -1.12 -29.39
N ALA A 38 -11.59 -1.27 -30.72
CA ALA A 38 -12.03 -0.24 -31.67
C ALA A 38 -11.37 1.14 -31.42
N GLY A 39 -10.06 1.16 -31.15
CA GLY A 39 -9.30 2.38 -30.87
C GLY A 39 -9.51 2.98 -29.48
N MET A 40 -10.48 2.49 -28.69
CA MET A 40 -10.72 2.97 -27.32
C MET A 40 -10.03 2.09 -26.28
N TRP A 41 -9.35 2.73 -25.31
CA TRP A 41 -8.79 2.06 -24.14
C TRP A 41 -9.92 1.51 -23.26
N ARG A 42 -10.00 0.19 -23.16
CA ARG A 42 -11.04 -0.53 -22.43
C ARG A 42 -10.62 -0.84 -21.01
N LYS A 43 -9.40 -1.35 -20.83
CA LYS A 43 -8.83 -1.72 -19.54
C LYS A 43 -7.36 -1.34 -19.52
N VAL A 44 -6.93 -0.63 -18.49
CA VAL A 44 -5.53 -0.26 -18.26
C VAL A 44 -5.14 -0.79 -16.90
N ASN A 45 -4.07 -1.55 -16.81
CA ASN A 45 -3.45 -1.97 -15.54
C ASN A 45 -2.09 -1.32 -15.49
N ALA A 46 -1.76 -0.70 -14.37
CA ALA A 46 -0.45 -0.10 -14.18
C ALA A 46 0.11 -0.41 -12.80
N HIS A 47 1.44 -0.46 -12.75
CA HIS A 47 2.22 -0.61 -11.53
C HIS A 47 3.16 0.58 -11.42
N PHE A 48 3.08 1.32 -10.30
CA PHE A 48 3.89 2.48 -10.00
C PHE A 48 4.62 2.33 -8.68
N VAL A 49 5.82 2.90 -8.60
CA VAL A 49 6.49 3.17 -7.32
C VAL A 49 6.62 4.68 -7.14
N LEU A 50 5.90 5.23 -6.16
CA LEU A 50 6.04 6.64 -5.78
C LEU A 50 7.26 6.80 -4.88
N VAL A 51 8.13 7.73 -5.22
CA VAL A 51 9.31 8.08 -4.44
C VAL A 51 8.99 9.32 -3.63
N MET A 52 8.89 9.19 -2.31
CA MET A 52 8.68 10.33 -1.42
C MET A 52 10.02 11.03 -1.13
N ARG A 53 10.00 12.34 -0.87
CA ARG A 53 11.22 13.10 -0.50
C ARG A 53 11.90 12.57 0.78
N GLY A 54 11.13 12.01 1.71
CA GLY A 54 11.65 11.33 2.89
C GLY A 54 12.29 9.96 2.62
N GLY A 55 12.49 9.56 1.37
CA GLY A 55 13.09 8.29 0.96
C GLY A 55 12.14 7.08 0.98
N SER A 56 10.91 7.26 1.47
CA SER A 56 9.88 6.21 1.44
C SER A 56 9.49 5.86 0.00
N LEU A 57 9.33 4.58 -0.28
CA LEU A 57 8.80 4.07 -1.55
C LEU A 57 7.38 3.51 -1.35
N LEU A 58 6.46 3.89 -2.23
CA LEU A 58 5.08 3.43 -2.18
C LEU A 58 4.76 2.66 -3.45
N ASP A 59 4.55 1.34 -3.35
CA ASP A 59 4.19 0.47 -4.48
C ASP A 59 2.68 0.48 -4.70
N ASN A 60 2.24 0.68 -5.94
CA ASN A 60 0.83 0.88 -6.26
C ASN A 60 0.42 0.17 -7.53
N TYR A 61 -0.69 -0.54 -7.46
CA TYR A 61 -1.30 -1.19 -8.61
C TYR A 61 -2.66 -0.56 -8.84
N VAL A 62 -2.87 -0.07 -10.05
CA VAL A 62 -4.12 0.60 -10.43
C VAL A 62 -4.69 -0.08 -11.65
N THR A 63 -5.98 -0.37 -11.62
CA THR A 63 -6.73 -0.87 -12.76
C THR A 63 -7.82 0.12 -13.11
N TRP A 64 -7.82 0.59 -14.34
CA TRP A 64 -8.92 1.37 -14.92
C TRP A 64 -9.72 0.51 -15.88
N PHE A 65 -11.03 0.75 -15.91
CA PHE A 65 -11.93 0.22 -16.93
C PHE A 65 -12.77 1.36 -17.50
N ARG A 66 -12.62 1.62 -18.80
CA ARG A 66 -13.27 2.75 -19.51
C ARG A 66 -13.10 4.08 -18.75
N GLY A 67 -11.86 4.43 -18.41
CA GLY A 67 -11.51 5.65 -17.68
C GLY A 67 -11.85 5.68 -16.19
N ARG A 68 -12.53 4.67 -15.64
CA ARG A 68 -12.88 4.61 -14.20
C ARG A 68 -11.93 3.70 -13.44
N VAL A 69 -11.44 4.13 -12.27
CA VAL A 69 -10.67 3.27 -11.36
C VAL A 69 -11.56 2.12 -10.87
N LEU A 70 -11.21 0.91 -11.28
CA LEU A 70 -11.89 -0.33 -10.92
C LEU A 70 -11.29 -0.93 -9.64
N ALA A 71 -9.96 -0.94 -9.55
CA ALA A 71 -9.23 -1.49 -8.42
C ALA A 71 -7.97 -0.66 -8.16
N PHE A 72 -7.67 -0.47 -6.88
CA PHE A 72 -6.47 0.19 -6.43
C PHE A 72 -5.89 -0.58 -5.25
N LEU A 73 -4.63 -0.97 -5.37
CA LEU A 73 -3.88 -1.69 -4.34
C LEU A 73 -2.64 -0.89 -3.99
N PHE A 74 -2.50 -0.60 -2.70
CA PHE A 74 -1.35 0.05 -2.11
C PHE A 74 -0.49 -0.96 -1.37
N LEU A 75 0.82 -0.89 -1.52
CA LEU A 75 1.80 -1.73 -0.85
C LEU A 75 2.97 -0.90 -0.31
N MET A 76 3.40 -1.27 0.90
CA MET A 76 4.64 -0.77 1.49
C MET A 76 5.44 -1.95 2.05
N GLY A 77 6.64 -2.15 1.51
CA GLY A 77 7.54 -3.27 1.81
C GLY A 77 8.28 -3.73 0.56
N THR A 78 9.08 -4.80 0.64
CA THR A 78 9.72 -5.38 -0.54
C THR A 78 8.71 -6.18 -1.36
N VAL A 79 8.44 -5.73 -2.59
CA VAL A 79 7.80 -6.53 -3.64
C VAL A 79 8.88 -6.82 -4.68
N ASN A 80 9.43 -8.04 -4.68
CA ASN A 80 10.33 -8.44 -5.78
C ASN A 80 9.53 -8.36 -7.09
N GLY A 81 10.02 -7.56 -8.03
CA GLY A 81 9.29 -7.11 -9.23
C GLY A 81 8.42 -8.19 -9.88
N GLY A 82 7.14 -7.87 -10.10
CA GLY A 82 6.19 -8.74 -10.78
C GLY A 82 5.72 -9.98 -9.98
N SER A 83 6.24 -10.20 -8.77
CA SER A 83 5.73 -11.27 -7.92
C SER A 83 4.34 -10.89 -7.42
N ARG A 84 3.38 -11.82 -7.53
CA ARG A 84 2.09 -11.70 -6.84
C ARG A 84 2.36 -11.25 -5.40
N VAL A 85 1.48 -10.43 -4.80
CA VAL A 85 1.56 -10.13 -3.37
C VAL A 85 1.49 -11.45 -2.61
N GLU A 86 2.66 -12.02 -2.32
CA GLU A 86 2.75 -13.28 -1.61
C GLU A 86 2.42 -12.98 -0.17
N VAL A 87 1.23 -13.38 0.23
CA VAL A 87 0.84 -13.32 1.63
C VAL A 87 1.73 -14.30 2.39
N PRO A 88 2.47 -13.87 3.43
CA PRO A 88 3.36 -14.75 4.17
C PRO A 88 2.61 -16.01 4.64
N ARG A 89 3.20 -17.19 4.37
CA ARG A 89 2.62 -18.50 4.78
C ARG A 89 2.65 -18.71 6.29
N LYS A 90 3.61 -18.09 6.99
CA LYS A 90 3.78 -18.11 8.45
C LYS A 90 3.88 -16.68 8.97
N GLY A 91 3.21 -16.36 10.08
CA GLY A 91 3.18 -14.99 10.56
C GLY A 91 1.89 -14.56 11.26
N ALA A 92 1.59 -13.27 11.21
CA ALA A 92 0.31 -12.73 11.64
C ALA A 92 -0.18 -11.68 10.65
N SER A 93 -1.50 -11.53 10.55
CA SER A 93 -2.11 -10.43 9.81
C SER A 93 -2.98 -9.57 10.72
N ILE A 94 -2.79 -8.26 10.65
CA ILE A 94 -3.64 -7.28 11.32
C ILE A 94 -4.55 -6.70 10.25
N SER A 95 -5.85 -6.93 10.37
CA SER A 95 -6.87 -6.39 9.46
C SER A 95 -7.59 -5.23 10.14
N ILE A 96 -7.56 -4.07 9.50
CA ILE A 96 -8.22 -2.85 9.95
C ILE A 96 -9.36 -2.58 8.98
N THR A 97 -10.59 -2.61 9.46
CA THR A 97 -11.80 -2.49 8.64
C THR A 97 -12.73 -1.45 9.24
N ARG A 98 -13.46 -0.71 8.39
CA ARG A 98 -14.56 0.14 8.84
C ARG A 98 -15.88 -0.52 8.44
N PRO A 99 -16.60 -1.16 9.37
CA PRO A 99 -17.87 -1.80 9.05
C PRO A 99 -18.88 -0.75 8.59
N PHE A 100 -19.56 -1.01 7.48
CA PHE A 100 -20.56 -0.09 6.91
C PHE A 100 -21.70 0.25 7.88
N LEU A 101 -21.98 -0.65 8.84
CA LEU A 101 -23.10 -0.57 9.78
C LEU A 101 -22.68 -0.22 11.23
N ARG A 102 -21.40 0.04 11.52
CA ARG A 102 -20.94 0.38 12.89
C ARG A 102 -20.15 1.67 12.88
N ARG A 103 -20.40 2.55 13.87
CA ARG A 103 -19.52 3.68 14.16
C ARG A 103 -18.20 3.13 14.71
N GLY A 104 -17.10 3.33 13.98
CA GLY A 104 -15.75 3.02 14.44
C GLY A 104 -14.96 2.09 13.52
N VAL A 105 -13.77 1.73 13.99
CA VAL A 105 -12.79 0.91 13.27
C VAL A 105 -12.70 -0.45 13.97
N LYS A 106 -12.89 -1.53 13.21
CA LYS A 106 -12.66 -2.90 13.67
C LYS A 106 -11.25 -3.32 13.31
N ILE A 107 -10.47 -3.67 14.33
CA ILE A 107 -9.12 -4.23 14.18
C ILE A 107 -9.19 -5.70 14.59
N SER A 108 -8.76 -6.60 13.71
CA SER A 108 -8.58 -8.01 14.01
C SER A 108 -7.13 -8.43 13.81
N VAL A 109 -6.63 -9.29 14.70
CA VAL A 109 -5.28 -9.88 14.60
C VAL A 109 -5.44 -11.38 14.40
N GLU A 110 -4.94 -11.89 13.28
CA GLU A 110 -5.07 -13.29 12.89
C GLU A 110 -3.68 -13.95 12.81
N PRO A 111 -3.39 -14.97 13.62
CA PRO A 111 -2.19 -15.79 13.42
C PRO A 111 -2.29 -16.60 12.12
N ARG A 112 -1.17 -16.78 11.42
CA ARG A 112 -1.05 -17.60 10.22
C ARG A 112 0.05 -18.64 10.39
N GLY A 113 -0.29 -19.92 10.18
CA GLY A 113 0.68 -21.02 10.12
C GLY A 113 1.30 -21.43 11.47
N PHE A 114 0.78 -20.94 12.60
CA PHE A 114 1.29 -21.22 13.95
C PHE A 114 0.41 -22.21 14.72
N ARG A 115 0.18 -23.42 14.18
CA ARG A 115 -0.23 -24.52 15.07
C ARG A 115 1.00 -24.86 15.94
N ASN A 116 0.91 -24.57 17.25
CA ASN A 116 1.83 -24.99 18.32
C ASN A 116 3.14 -24.21 18.58
N GLU A 117 3.32 -22.96 18.13
CA GLU A 117 4.52 -22.16 18.49
C GLU A 117 4.24 -21.10 19.58
N MET A 118 5.06 -21.08 20.65
CA MET A 118 4.98 -20.10 21.75
C MET A 118 5.13 -18.63 21.32
N PHE A 119 5.79 -18.39 20.18
CA PHE A 119 5.91 -17.08 19.55
C PHE A 119 4.53 -16.43 19.28
N SER A 120 3.48 -17.25 19.09
CA SER A 120 2.14 -16.77 18.77
C SER A 120 1.44 -16.10 19.96
N ARG A 121 1.47 -16.65 21.19
CA ARG A 121 0.62 -16.12 22.28
C ARG A 121 1.11 -14.79 22.85
N HIS A 122 2.42 -14.66 23.07
CA HIS A 122 3.00 -13.43 23.63
C HIS A 122 3.04 -12.28 22.62
N VAL A 123 3.39 -12.55 21.35
CA VAL A 123 3.40 -11.51 20.31
C VAL A 123 1.97 -11.06 19.99
N ILE A 124 1.01 -11.98 19.87
CA ILE A 124 -0.41 -11.60 19.66
C ILE A 124 -0.98 -10.88 20.88
N GLY A 125 -0.64 -11.31 22.10
CA GLY A 125 -1.05 -10.63 23.33
C GLY A 125 -0.50 -9.21 23.44
N ALA A 126 0.80 -9.01 23.13
CA ALA A 126 1.44 -7.69 23.15
C ALA A 126 0.95 -6.78 22.00
N LEU A 127 0.64 -7.34 20.83
CA LEU A 127 -0.02 -6.64 19.73
C LEU A 127 -1.41 -6.13 20.13
N ASN A 128 -2.08 -6.81 21.07
CA ASN A 128 -3.49 -6.60 21.34
C ASN A 128 -3.81 -5.29 22.07
N SER A 129 -2.97 -4.81 22.99
CA SER A 129 -3.37 -3.69 23.85
C SER A 129 -2.85 -2.34 23.34
N ALA A 130 -1.53 -2.16 23.25
CA ALA A 130 -0.94 -0.85 22.91
C ALA A 130 -1.03 -0.52 21.41
N MET A 131 -0.85 -1.52 20.54
CA MET A 131 -0.91 -1.30 19.09
C MET A 131 -2.34 -1.09 18.60
N ILE A 132 -3.33 -1.83 19.12
CA ILE A 132 -4.74 -1.63 18.76
C ILE A 132 -5.19 -0.21 19.11
N THR A 133 -4.90 0.30 20.31
CA THR A 133 -5.27 1.68 20.68
C THR A 133 -4.63 2.71 19.75
N ARG A 134 -3.34 2.56 19.42
CA ARG A 134 -2.66 3.47 18.48
C ARG A 134 -3.27 3.44 17.09
N LEU A 135 -3.60 2.24 16.59
CA LEU A 135 -4.25 2.08 15.30
C LEU A 135 -5.69 2.61 15.31
N GLN A 136 -6.44 2.40 16.39
CA GLN A 136 -7.78 2.96 16.55
C GLN A 136 -7.75 4.48 16.52
N ASN A 137 -6.84 5.12 17.27
CA ASN A 137 -6.68 6.57 17.29
C ASN A 137 -6.30 7.12 15.90
N LEU A 138 -5.33 6.48 15.25
CA LEU A 138 -4.87 6.85 13.91
C LEU A 138 -6.02 6.82 12.89
N PHE A 139 -6.86 5.79 12.93
CA PHE A 139 -7.96 5.64 11.99
C PHE A 139 -9.26 6.35 12.43
N MET A 140 -9.47 6.66 13.71
CA MET A 140 -10.63 7.45 14.15
C MET A 140 -10.51 8.92 13.73
N GLY A 141 -9.30 9.49 13.75
CA GLY A 141 -9.05 10.89 13.36
C GLY A 141 -9.15 11.18 11.86
N ARG A 142 -9.45 10.18 11.00
CA ARG A 142 -9.38 10.29 9.53
C ARG A 142 -10.68 9.88 8.86
N GLY A 143 -11.82 10.41 9.32
CA GLY A 143 -13.17 10.03 8.87
C GLY A 143 -13.38 10.02 7.35
N GLU A 144 -12.66 10.87 6.62
CA GLU A 144 -12.76 11.05 5.17
C GLU A 144 -12.10 9.93 4.34
N ALA A 145 -11.14 9.20 4.91
CA ALA A 145 -10.48 8.09 4.21
C ALA A 145 -11.43 6.89 4.11
N ARG A 146 -12.08 6.71 2.96
CA ARG A 146 -12.90 5.53 2.64
C ARG A 146 -12.01 4.30 2.41
N LEU A 147 -11.57 3.71 3.51
CA LEU A 147 -10.76 2.50 3.52
C LEU A 147 -11.65 1.29 3.73
N SER A 148 -11.78 0.43 2.71
CA SER A 148 -12.48 -0.84 2.83
C SER A 148 -11.72 -1.77 3.80
N PHE A 149 -10.40 -1.89 3.63
CA PHE A 149 -9.53 -2.55 4.60
C PHE A 149 -8.06 -2.15 4.46
N VAL A 150 -7.31 -2.25 5.56
CA VAL A 150 -5.84 -2.25 5.57
C VAL A 150 -5.36 -3.53 6.23
N LYS A 151 -4.37 -4.19 5.62
CA LYS A 151 -3.78 -5.43 6.10
C LYS A 151 -2.29 -5.25 6.34
N VAL A 152 -1.86 -5.37 7.60
CA VAL A 152 -0.44 -5.47 7.94
C VAL A 152 -0.08 -6.94 8.03
N MET A 153 0.87 -7.39 7.24
CA MET A 153 1.37 -8.75 7.21
C MET A 153 2.75 -8.81 7.85
N LEU A 154 2.91 -9.73 8.79
CA LEU A 154 4.14 -9.92 9.56
C LEU A 154 4.71 -11.30 9.20
N GLY A 155 5.91 -11.34 8.64
CA GLY A 155 6.65 -12.56 8.32
C GLY A 155 7.89 -12.71 9.20
N ARG A 156 8.42 -13.93 9.31
CA ARG A 156 9.70 -14.17 10.00
C ARG A 156 10.85 -13.96 9.02
N ALA A 157 11.72 -12.99 9.28
CA ALA A 157 12.93 -12.73 8.49
C ALA A 157 14.20 -13.32 9.15
N GLY A 158 14.07 -13.94 10.33
CA GLY A 158 15.18 -14.49 11.12
C GLY A 158 14.79 -14.79 12.58
N PRO A 159 15.76 -15.07 13.48
CA PRO A 159 15.49 -15.39 14.88
C PRO A 159 14.90 -14.22 15.69
N ARG A 160 15.21 -12.97 15.32
CA ARG A 160 14.73 -11.74 15.98
C ARG A 160 14.24 -10.65 15.00
N SER A 161 14.11 -10.98 13.72
CA SER A 161 13.72 -10.03 12.68
C SER A 161 12.34 -10.35 12.13
N VAL A 162 11.52 -9.31 12.03
CA VAL A 162 10.18 -9.37 11.46
C VAL A 162 10.20 -8.66 10.11
N GLU A 163 9.72 -9.35 9.08
CA GLU A 163 9.37 -8.72 7.82
C GLU A 163 7.96 -8.13 7.95
N VAL A 164 7.81 -6.85 7.62
CA VAL A 164 6.53 -6.16 7.69
C VAL A 164 6.14 -5.72 6.30
N ARG A 165 4.90 -6.03 5.91
CA ARG A 165 4.28 -5.53 4.67
C ARG A 165 2.94 -4.90 5.01
N ILE A 166 2.65 -3.74 4.43
CA ILE A 166 1.33 -3.09 4.56
C ILE A 166 0.66 -3.16 3.19
N ALA A 167 -0.58 -3.64 3.16
CA ALA A 167 -1.37 -3.72 1.94
C ALA A 167 -2.77 -3.14 2.18
N SER A 168 -3.35 -2.46 1.19
CA SER A 168 -4.73 -1.99 1.27
C SER A 168 -5.37 -1.97 -0.10
N MET A 169 -6.64 -2.36 -0.17
CA MET A 169 -7.46 -2.22 -1.38
C MET A 169 -8.51 -1.14 -1.16
N LEU A 170 -8.66 -0.26 -2.14
CA LEU A 170 -9.62 0.83 -2.11
C LEU A 170 -10.65 0.65 -3.20
N GLU A 171 -11.91 0.89 -2.85
CA GLU A 171 -12.97 1.01 -3.83
C GLU A 171 -13.01 2.46 -4.35
N LYS A 172 -12.69 2.62 -5.64
CA LYS A 172 -13.06 3.78 -6.48
C LYS A 172 -12.22 5.07 -6.41
N ALA A 173 -11.19 5.19 -5.58
CA ALA A 173 -10.40 6.43 -5.54
C ALA A 173 -8.88 6.18 -5.70
N PRO A 174 -8.20 6.90 -6.61
CA PRO A 174 -6.76 7.07 -6.50
C PRO A 174 -6.47 7.92 -5.25
N PHE A 175 -5.36 7.59 -4.58
CA PHE A 175 -4.70 8.31 -3.47
C PHE A 175 -5.17 9.71 -3.03
N THR A 176 -5.69 9.88 -1.81
CA THR A 176 -5.69 11.22 -1.20
C THR A 176 -4.39 11.49 -0.44
N SER A 177 -4.00 12.77 -0.28
CA SER A 177 -2.90 13.17 0.60
C SER A 177 -3.07 12.59 2.01
N ALA A 178 -4.29 12.71 2.54
CA ALA A 178 -4.68 12.18 3.84
C ALA A 178 -4.48 10.66 3.94
N LEU A 179 -4.68 9.93 2.83
CA LEU A 179 -4.46 8.50 2.80
C LEU A 179 -2.98 8.14 2.81
N ILE A 180 -2.14 8.89 2.09
CA ILE A 180 -0.70 8.64 2.07
C ILE A 180 -0.10 8.97 3.43
N ASP A 181 -0.48 10.10 4.03
CA ASP A 181 -0.10 10.44 5.40
C ASP A 181 -0.49 9.34 6.37
N LEU A 182 -1.70 8.79 6.24
CA LEU A 182 -2.16 7.67 7.06
C LEU A 182 -1.26 6.44 6.89
N PHE A 183 -0.86 6.09 5.67
CA PHE A 183 0.04 4.94 5.44
C PHE A 183 1.46 5.20 5.95
N LEU A 184 1.98 6.42 5.84
CA LEU A 184 3.27 6.80 6.39
C LEU A 184 3.25 6.79 7.92
N GLN A 185 2.18 7.29 8.55
CA GLN A 185 2.00 7.20 10.00
C GLN A 185 1.81 5.76 10.47
N LEU A 186 1.08 4.93 9.71
CA LEU A 186 0.92 3.51 9.99
C LEU A 186 2.28 2.80 9.93
N ARG A 187 3.10 3.09 8.91
CA ARG A 187 4.47 2.60 8.81
C ARG A 187 5.28 2.95 10.05
N GLU A 188 5.28 4.21 10.46
CA GLU A 188 6.03 4.65 11.65
C GLU A 188 5.58 3.92 12.93
N VAL A 189 4.26 3.79 13.13
CA VAL A 189 3.71 3.05 14.28
C VAL A 189 4.21 1.61 14.28
N VAL A 190 4.19 0.95 13.12
CA VAL A 190 4.60 -0.45 12.96
C VAL A 190 6.11 -0.61 13.13
N GLU A 191 6.93 0.22 12.48
CA GLU A 191 8.40 0.16 12.58
C GLU A 191 8.90 0.40 14.00
N ARG A 192 8.30 1.38 14.71
CA ARG A 192 8.63 1.64 16.12
C ARG A 192 8.25 0.45 17.00
N PHE A 193 7.09 -0.16 16.75
CA PHE A 193 6.60 -1.28 17.57
C PHE A 193 7.48 -2.53 17.40
N PHE A 194 7.88 -2.85 16.17
CA PHE A 194 8.73 -4.02 15.90
C PHE A 194 10.23 -3.74 16.01
N MET A 195 10.63 -2.52 16.35
CA MET A 195 12.03 -2.06 16.35
C MET A 195 12.77 -2.47 15.06
N SER A 196 12.05 -2.45 13.93
CA SER A 196 12.52 -2.96 12.64
C SER A 196 12.04 -2.04 11.55
N ARG A 197 12.93 -1.65 10.64
CA ARG A 197 12.56 -0.88 9.46
C ARG A 197 11.91 -1.79 8.43
N ILE A 198 10.80 -1.32 7.85
CA ILE A 198 10.22 -1.90 6.65
C ILE A 198 11.26 -1.75 5.55
N LYS A 199 11.78 -2.88 5.06
CA LYS A 199 12.72 -2.87 3.93
C LYS A 199 11.96 -2.40 2.69
N GLN A 200 12.56 -1.45 1.98
CA GLN A 200 12.06 -0.92 0.73
C GLN A 200 13.21 -0.94 -0.27
N GLN A 201 12.92 -1.30 -1.51
CA GLN A 201 13.92 -1.33 -2.57
C GLN A 201 13.33 -0.67 -3.81
N ARG A 202 14.18 0.06 -4.55
CA ARG A 202 13.79 0.61 -5.84
C ARG A 202 13.46 -0.55 -6.80
N PRO A 203 12.54 -0.35 -7.75
CA PRO A 203 12.27 -1.35 -8.76
C PRO A 203 13.54 -1.62 -9.58
N ARG A 204 13.85 -2.89 -9.83
CA ARG A 204 15.01 -3.30 -10.64
C ARG A 204 14.82 -3.06 -12.13
N SER A 205 13.57 -3.05 -12.58
CA SER A 205 13.15 -2.78 -13.95
C SER A 205 11.97 -1.85 -13.91
N TYR A 206 11.96 -0.86 -14.79
CA TYR A 206 10.86 0.08 -14.95
C TYR A 206 10.82 0.57 -16.40
N VAL A 207 9.64 0.94 -16.88
CA VAL A 207 9.41 1.55 -18.20
C VAL A 207 10.02 2.95 -18.22
N GLU A 208 9.71 3.75 -17.21
CA GLU A 208 10.17 5.14 -17.13
C GLU A 208 10.30 5.60 -15.67
N TYR A 209 11.25 6.50 -15.41
CA TYR A 209 11.31 7.26 -14.17
C TYR A 209 11.00 8.73 -14.47
N LEU A 210 9.92 9.22 -13.85
CA LEU A 210 9.48 10.60 -13.96
C LEU A 210 9.92 11.36 -12.71
N GLU A 211 10.97 12.17 -12.85
CA GLU A 211 11.32 13.16 -11.83
C GLU A 211 10.34 14.32 -11.92
N LEU A 212 9.68 14.64 -10.79
CA LEU A 212 8.58 15.59 -10.79
C LEU A 212 8.96 16.93 -10.19
N TRP A 213 9.96 16.93 -9.31
CA TRP A 213 10.46 18.13 -8.64
C TRP A 213 11.98 18.00 -8.47
N PRO A 214 12.77 18.44 -9.48
CA PRO A 214 14.22 18.48 -9.36
C PRO A 214 14.63 19.33 -8.15
N GLU A 215 15.78 18.99 -7.56
CA GLU A 215 16.34 19.67 -6.39
C GLU A 215 16.69 21.14 -6.66
#